data_AF-Q4QBV1-F1
#
_entry.id   AF-Q4QBV1-F1
#
_cell.length_a   1.000
_cell.length_b   1.000
_cell.length_c   1.000
_cell.angle_alpha   90.00
_cell.angle_beta   90.00
_cell.angle_gamma   90.00
#
_symmetry.space_group_name_H-M   'P 1'
#
loop_
_entity.id
_entity.type
_entity.pdbx_description
1 polymer ?
#
loop_
_entity_poly.entity_id
_entity_poly.type
_entity_poly.pdbx_seq_one_letter_code
_entity_poly.pdbx_strand_id
1 'polypeptide(L)'
;MPPKNAVKRNQKSSKQRDNFDEAAIDALIMAIEGKAKKGTTKSQLKQKEDKSLSRANGQSYVLSEQMRNALLAQMQQPTAQEEQYVNVPVPLTGEEKGWQEVAPNRYIRYEQFGGSDAEMNFIVNLFTAELTEPYSSFTYQYFVFGWPDLCITAFGVESETKPDNSVVGEKVGAVVSRVTRKGAGMPLRGYVAMFAVVPKFRGYRLGSRLVSLTVELMRAKGCDEVYLETPTSNVRALGLYLNLGFAKTKYLPRYYLDHSDAVRLKLWLKDAIPKSVPETASTAGVEKA
;
A
#
# COMPACT_ATOMS: atom_id res chain seq x y z
N MET A 1 -36.33 62.34 0.83
CA MET A 1 -36.45 61.44 2.01
C MET A 1 -37.71 60.60 1.83
N PRO A 2 -37.77 59.29 2.19
CA PRO A 2 -36.73 58.27 2.30
C PRO A 2 -37.12 57.04 1.39
N PRO A 3 -36.70 55.76 1.57
CA PRO A 3 -36.25 54.91 0.46
C PRO A 3 -37.24 53.78 0.07
N LYS A 4 -37.09 53.19 -1.13
CA LYS A 4 -37.66 51.88 -1.46
C LYS A 4 -36.55 50.85 -1.67
N ASN A 5 -36.55 49.85 -0.79
CA ASN A 5 -35.66 48.71 -0.77
C ASN A 5 -35.63 47.96 -2.10
N ALA A 6 -34.46 47.87 -2.73
CA ALA A 6 -34.19 46.94 -3.81
C ALA A 6 -33.67 45.63 -3.21
N VAL A 7 -34.54 44.63 -3.08
CA VAL A 7 -34.15 43.24 -2.82
C VAL A 7 -33.52 42.69 -4.10
N LYS A 8 -32.19 42.68 -4.18
CA LYS A 8 -31.47 41.93 -5.23
C LYS A 8 -31.53 40.44 -4.89
N ARG A 9 -32.39 39.71 -5.61
CA ARG A 9 -32.28 38.26 -5.81
C ARG A 9 -30.88 37.96 -6.33
N ASN A 10 -30.08 37.25 -5.54
CA ASN A 10 -28.79 36.71 -6.00
C ASN A 10 -28.93 35.18 -6.11
N GLN A 11 -29.52 34.72 -7.22
CA GLN A 11 -29.29 33.37 -7.72
C GLN A 11 -28.04 33.42 -8.60
N LYS A 12 -26.90 33.00 -8.05
CA LYS A 12 -25.79 32.48 -8.84
C LYS A 12 -25.24 31.24 -8.14
N SER A 13 -25.76 30.09 -8.57
CA SER A 13 -25.14 28.79 -8.36
C SER A 13 -23.79 28.77 -9.07
N SER A 14 -22.70 29.05 -8.35
CA SER A 14 -21.37 28.72 -8.88
C SER A 14 -21.08 27.26 -8.55
N LYS A 15 -21.43 26.36 -9.48
CA LYS A 15 -20.77 25.05 -9.60
C LYS A 15 -19.29 25.33 -9.81
N GLN A 16 -18.52 25.29 -8.74
CA GLN A 16 -17.07 25.27 -8.81
C GLN A 16 -16.71 23.89 -9.36
N ARG A 17 -16.52 23.81 -10.68
CA ARG A 17 -15.97 22.63 -11.34
C ARG A 17 -14.51 22.55 -10.91
N ASP A 18 -14.20 21.64 -10.01
CA ASP A 18 -12.84 21.22 -9.72
C ASP A 18 -12.33 20.42 -10.94
N ASN A 19 -11.96 21.16 -11.99
CA ASN A 19 -11.20 20.61 -13.11
C ASN A 19 -9.77 20.35 -12.62
N PHE A 20 -9.54 19.18 -12.03
CA PHE A 20 -8.19 18.66 -11.89
C PHE A 20 -7.75 18.08 -13.23
N ASP A 21 -6.69 18.67 -13.77
CA ASP A 21 -6.11 18.33 -15.07
C ASP A 21 -5.52 16.91 -15.02
N GLU A 22 -5.84 16.07 -16.01
CA GLU A 22 -5.43 14.65 -16.11
C GLU A 22 -3.89 14.50 -16.02
N ALA A 23 -3.18 15.51 -16.53
CA ALA A 23 -1.73 15.65 -16.44
C ALA A 23 -1.20 15.79 -14.99
N ALA A 24 -1.99 16.33 -14.06
CA ALA A 24 -1.60 16.48 -12.65
C ALA A 24 -1.64 15.13 -11.92
N ILE A 25 -2.56 14.25 -12.31
CA ILE A 25 -2.68 12.90 -11.74
C ILE A 25 -1.54 12.02 -12.25
N ASP A 26 -1.23 12.07 -13.54
CA ASP A 26 -0.07 11.39 -14.12
C ASP A 26 1.25 11.84 -13.49
N ALA A 27 1.42 13.15 -13.28
CA ALA A 27 2.59 13.69 -12.62
C ALA A 27 2.72 13.21 -11.17
N LEU A 28 1.60 13.04 -10.46
CA LEU A 28 1.55 12.55 -9.09
C LEU A 28 1.90 11.05 -9.02
N ILE A 29 1.37 10.24 -9.93
CA ILE A 29 1.72 8.82 -10.05
C ILE A 29 3.21 8.68 -10.39
N MET A 30 3.74 9.46 -11.33
CA MET A 30 5.17 9.46 -11.66
C MET A 30 6.04 9.89 -10.46
N ALA A 31 5.57 10.82 -9.63
CA ALA A 31 6.27 11.23 -8.42
C ALA A 31 6.26 10.13 -7.34
N ILE A 32 5.12 9.44 -7.15
CA ILE A 32 4.99 8.30 -6.23
C ILE A 32 5.85 7.11 -6.69
N GLU A 33 5.92 6.86 -8.01
CA GLU A 33 6.69 5.76 -8.60
C GLU A 33 8.19 6.06 -8.76
N GLY A 34 8.65 7.27 -8.39
CA GLY A 34 10.05 7.68 -8.50
C GLY A 34 10.56 7.85 -9.94
N LYS A 35 9.66 8.06 -10.91
CA LYS A 35 9.98 8.30 -12.33
C LYS A 35 9.86 9.78 -12.72
N ALA A 36 10.30 10.70 -11.87
CA ALA A 36 10.26 12.12 -12.22
C ALA A 36 11.20 12.44 -13.40
N LYS A 37 10.66 13.02 -14.48
CA LYS A 37 11.45 13.62 -15.57
C LYS A 37 12.29 14.78 -15.02
N LYS A 38 13.55 14.87 -15.45
CA LYS A 38 14.44 16.03 -15.19
C LYS A 38 13.73 17.32 -15.61
N GLY A 39 13.47 18.23 -14.67
CA GLY A 39 13.18 19.64 -15.01
C GLY A 39 12.21 20.42 -14.12
N THR A 40 11.38 19.80 -13.28
CA THR A 40 10.46 20.56 -12.40
C THR A 40 11.04 20.72 -11.00
N THR A 41 11.28 21.97 -10.60
CA THR A 41 11.91 22.29 -9.31
C THR A 41 10.92 22.05 -8.16
N LYS A 42 11.32 21.25 -7.18
CA LYS A 42 10.54 20.85 -5.97
C LYS A 42 9.84 22.00 -5.24
N SER A 43 10.36 23.22 -5.34
CA SER A 43 9.77 24.43 -4.76
C SER A 43 8.42 24.83 -5.38
N GLN A 44 8.18 24.54 -6.66
CA GLN A 44 6.95 24.93 -7.35
C GLN A 44 5.78 23.96 -7.05
N LEU A 45 6.09 22.70 -6.74
CA LEU A 45 5.12 21.72 -6.24
C LEU A 45 4.65 22.09 -4.83
N LYS A 46 5.58 22.46 -3.95
CA LYS A 46 5.31 22.83 -2.55
C LYS A 46 4.37 24.04 -2.40
N GLN A 47 4.51 25.06 -3.25
CA GLN A 47 3.63 26.24 -3.22
C GLN A 47 2.21 25.97 -3.75
N LYS A 48 2.04 25.01 -4.65
CA LYS A 48 0.70 24.56 -5.09
C LYS A 48 0.04 23.68 -4.03
N GLU A 49 0.82 22.83 -3.35
CA GLU A 49 0.36 21.95 -2.27
C GLU A 49 -0.09 22.73 -1.03
N ASP A 50 0.69 23.70 -0.53
CA ASP A 50 0.34 24.49 0.67
C ASP A 50 -0.99 25.27 0.49
N LYS A 51 -1.25 25.74 -0.74
CA LYS A 51 -2.49 26.47 -1.07
C LYS A 51 -3.72 25.55 -1.16
N SER A 52 -3.51 24.26 -1.42
CA SER A 52 -4.57 23.23 -1.37
C SER A 52 -4.81 22.69 0.05
N LEU A 53 -3.77 22.65 0.88
CA LEU A 53 -3.81 22.13 2.25
C LEU A 53 -4.45 23.11 3.24
N SER A 54 -4.33 24.43 3.02
CA SER A 54 -4.82 25.45 3.97
C SER A 54 -6.35 25.63 4.01
N ARG A 55 -7.14 24.76 3.35
CA ARG A 55 -8.61 24.80 3.39
C ARG A 55 -9.26 23.56 4.01
N ALA A 56 -8.49 22.61 4.52
CA ALA A 56 -9.01 21.37 5.11
C ALA A 56 -8.93 21.36 6.65
N ASN A 57 -9.48 22.39 7.32
CA ASN A 57 -9.94 22.22 8.69
C ASN A 57 -11.35 21.60 8.63
N GLY A 58 -11.38 20.29 8.47
CA GLY A 58 -12.57 19.46 8.31
C GLY A 58 -12.19 18.10 7.73
N GLN A 59 -11.89 17.17 8.63
CA GLN A 59 -11.31 15.85 8.37
C GLN A 59 -12.19 14.97 7.46
N SER A 60 -11.86 14.90 6.17
CA SER A 60 -12.13 13.71 5.35
C SER A 60 -10.95 13.49 4.41
N TYR A 61 -10.23 12.39 4.63
CA TYR A 61 -9.07 12.00 3.83
C TYR A 61 -9.46 11.16 2.60
N VAL A 62 -10.76 11.01 2.34
CA VAL A 62 -11.32 10.22 1.25
C VAL A 62 -11.74 11.13 0.10
N LEU A 63 -11.39 10.75 -1.13
CA LEU A 63 -11.77 11.50 -2.34
C LEU A 63 -13.28 11.51 -2.51
N SER A 64 -13.80 12.54 -3.17
CA SER A 64 -15.16 12.53 -3.69
C SER A 64 -15.36 11.30 -4.61
N GLU A 65 -16.58 10.77 -4.67
CA GLU A 65 -16.90 9.62 -5.52
C GLU A 65 -16.46 9.81 -6.98
N GLN A 66 -16.53 11.05 -7.48
CA GLN A 66 -16.10 11.39 -8.83
C GLN A 66 -14.59 11.22 -9.02
N MET A 67 -13.77 11.71 -8.09
CA MET A 67 -12.32 11.52 -8.12
C MET A 67 -11.93 10.05 -7.90
N ARG A 68 -12.67 9.34 -7.03
CA ARG A 68 -12.51 7.89 -6.84
C ARG A 68 -12.75 7.14 -8.15
N ASN A 69 -13.85 7.44 -8.85
CA ASN A 69 -14.19 6.80 -10.12
C ASN A 69 -13.19 7.15 -11.23
N ALA A 70 -12.69 8.39 -11.27
CA ALA A 70 -11.67 8.80 -12.23
C ALA A 70 -10.33 8.08 -11.99
N LEU A 71 -9.87 8.00 -10.74
CA LEU A 71 -8.66 7.26 -10.39
C LEU A 71 -8.80 5.76 -10.70
N LEU A 72 -9.95 5.16 -10.36
CA LEU A 72 -10.24 3.76 -10.70
C LEU A 72 -10.23 3.52 -12.21
N ALA A 73 -10.85 4.40 -12.98
CA ALA A 73 -10.87 4.30 -14.44
C ALA A 73 -9.44 4.37 -15.01
N GLN A 74 -8.59 5.27 -14.50
CA GLN A 74 -7.21 5.44 -14.94
C GLN A 74 -6.30 4.27 -14.51
N MET A 75 -6.50 3.72 -13.31
CA MET A 75 -5.80 2.50 -12.86
C MET A 75 -6.24 1.25 -13.62
N GLN A 76 -7.45 1.25 -14.17
CA GLN A 76 -7.97 0.19 -15.05
C GLN A 76 -7.66 0.44 -16.54
N GLN A 77 -7.14 1.63 -16.90
CA GLN A 77 -6.71 1.85 -18.27
C GLN A 77 -5.48 0.98 -18.53
N PRO A 78 -5.53 0.09 -19.53
CA PRO A 78 -4.33 -0.61 -19.95
C PRO A 78 -3.36 0.45 -20.46
N THR A 79 -2.26 0.69 -19.73
CA THR A 79 -1.15 1.39 -20.36
C THR A 79 -0.73 0.53 -21.55
N ALA A 80 -0.56 1.13 -22.72
CA ALA A 80 -0.49 0.47 -24.03
C ALA A 80 0.72 -0.48 -24.24
N GLN A 81 1.32 -0.99 -23.16
CA GLN A 81 2.37 -2.02 -23.12
C GLN A 81 2.15 -3.12 -22.05
N GLU A 82 1.02 -3.13 -21.32
CA GLU A 82 0.76 -3.99 -20.14
C GLU A 82 -0.35 -5.04 -20.34
N GLU A 83 -0.41 -5.70 -21.49
CA GLU A 83 -1.56 -6.54 -21.88
C GLU A 83 -1.86 -7.82 -21.04
N GLN A 84 -1.25 -8.09 -19.88
CA GLN A 84 -1.44 -9.43 -19.25
C GLN A 84 -1.41 -9.54 -17.71
N TYR A 85 -1.56 -8.47 -16.93
CA TYR A 85 -1.73 -8.59 -15.47
C TYR A 85 -3.08 -8.03 -15.00
N VAL A 86 -3.97 -8.91 -14.55
CA VAL A 86 -5.21 -8.54 -13.87
C VAL A 86 -4.96 -8.65 -12.37
N ASN A 87 -5.13 -7.55 -11.64
CA ASN A 87 -5.00 -7.56 -10.19
C ASN A 87 -6.22 -8.21 -9.53
N VAL A 88 -6.25 -9.55 -9.49
CA VAL A 88 -7.33 -10.30 -8.84
C VAL A 88 -7.15 -10.24 -7.32
N PRO A 89 -8.12 -9.70 -6.54
CA PRO A 89 -8.02 -9.63 -5.08
C PRO A 89 -7.89 -11.01 -4.44
N VAL A 90 -7.00 -11.16 -3.45
CA VAL A 90 -6.85 -12.38 -2.66
C VAL A 90 -7.36 -12.12 -1.24
N PRO A 91 -8.44 -12.78 -0.80
CA PRO A 91 -8.99 -12.53 0.54
C PRO A 91 -8.13 -13.16 1.63
N LEU A 92 -8.14 -12.56 2.83
CA LEU A 92 -7.64 -13.23 4.03
C LEU A 92 -8.44 -14.51 4.34
N THR A 93 -7.75 -15.51 4.87
CA THR A 93 -8.32 -16.77 5.37
C THR A 93 -9.17 -16.56 6.63
N GLY A 94 -9.98 -17.55 6.99
CA GLY A 94 -10.78 -17.50 8.22
C GLY A 94 -9.92 -17.46 9.49
N GLU A 95 -8.75 -18.08 9.48
CA GLU A 95 -7.79 -18.05 10.59
C GLU A 95 -7.17 -16.67 10.78
N GLU A 96 -6.78 -16.00 9.69
CA GLU A 96 -6.22 -14.65 9.71
C GLU A 96 -7.23 -13.60 10.21
N LYS A 97 -8.51 -13.78 9.85
CA LYS A 97 -9.61 -12.94 10.32
C LYS A 97 -10.01 -13.22 11.78
N GLY A 98 -9.69 -14.40 12.30
CA GLY A 98 -9.99 -14.80 13.68
C GLY A 98 -8.93 -14.34 14.68
N TRP A 99 -9.32 -14.28 15.96
CA TRP A 99 -8.39 -13.97 17.05
C TRP A 99 -7.31 -15.05 17.22
N GLN A 100 -6.05 -14.63 17.15
CA GLN A 100 -4.85 -15.44 17.32
C GLN A 100 -4.07 -14.96 18.52
N GLU A 101 -3.74 -15.85 19.45
CA GLU A 101 -2.88 -15.50 20.58
C GLU A 101 -1.43 -15.32 20.10
N VAL A 102 -0.81 -14.19 20.47
CA VAL A 102 0.57 -13.85 20.05
C VAL A 102 1.53 -13.62 21.19
N ALA A 103 0.99 -13.43 22.38
CA ALA A 103 1.67 -13.40 23.67
C ALA A 103 0.63 -13.70 24.75
N PRO A 104 1.04 -14.07 25.98
CA PRO A 104 0.10 -14.32 27.06
C PRO A 104 -0.93 -13.20 27.18
N ASN A 105 -2.20 -13.57 27.12
CA ASN A 105 -3.36 -12.68 27.19
C ASN A 105 -3.43 -11.62 26.09
N ARG A 106 -2.73 -11.79 24.97
CA ARG A 106 -2.74 -10.85 23.84
C ARG A 106 -3.14 -11.55 22.55
N TYR A 107 -4.22 -11.05 21.98
CA TYR A 107 -4.81 -11.58 20.76
C TYR A 107 -4.75 -10.55 19.65
N ILE A 108 -4.49 -11.01 18.44
CA ILE A 108 -4.57 -10.19 17.24
C ILE A 108 -5.46 -10.84 16.18
N ARG A 109 -6.04 -10.02 15.31
CA ARG A 109 -6.67 -10.45 14.07
C ARG A 109 -6.44 -9.41 12.98
N TYR A 110 -6.71 -9.77 11.74
CA TYR A 110 -6.44 -8.93 10.59
C TYR A 110 -7.71 -8.64 9.78
N GLU A 111 -7.79 -7.44 9.23
CA GLU A 111 -8.78 -7.07 8.24
C GLU A 111 -8.09 -6.44 7.02
N GLN A 112 -8.65 -6.69 5.84
CA GLN A 112 -8.28 -5.98 4.62
C GLN A 112 -9.09 -4.69 4.52
N PHE A 113 -8.52 -3.68 3.87
CA PHE A 113 -9.12 -2.36 3.79
C PHE A 113 -10.55 -2.44 3.22
N GLY A 114 -11.52 -2.03 4.03
CA GLY A 114 -12.94 -2.15 3.73
C GLY A 114 -13.55 -0.90 3.07
N GLY A 115 -12.77 0.17 2.89
CA GLY A 115 -13.26 1.44 2.34
C GLY A 115 -13.74 2.46 3.37
N SER A 116 -13.58 2.19 4.68
CA SER A 116 -14.09 3.09 5.72
C SER A 116 -13.17 4.28 6.00
N ASP A 117 -13.75 5.47 6.16
CA ASP A 117 -13.02 6.69 6.55
C ASP A 117 -12.27 6.50 7.87
N ALA A 118 -12.86 5.80 8.84
CA ALA A 118 -12.25 5.55 10.14
C ALA A 118 -11.01 4.65 10.04
N GLU A 119 -10.96 3.73 9.09
CA GLU A 119 -9.77 2.91 8.82
C GLU A 119 -8.71 3.74 8.09
N MET A 120 -9.11 4.50 7.06
CA MET A 120 -8.19 5.38 6.33
C MET A 120 -7.51 6.38 7.27
N ASN A 121 -8.29 7.02 8.14
CA ASN A 121 -7.78 7.99 9.12
C ASN A 121 -6.79 7.32 10.08
N PHE A 122 -7.05 6.08 10.50
CA PHE A 122 -6.11 5.33 11.33
C PHE A 122 -4.79 5.08 10.60
N ILE A 123 -4.83 4.60 9.35
CA ILE A 123 -3.65 4.32 8.53
C ILE A 123 -2.80 5.58 8.36
N VAL A 124 -3.43 6.70 7.96
CA VAL A 124 -2.77 7.99 7.77
C VAL A 124 -2.12 8.46 9.06
N ASN A 125 -2.85 8.45 10.18
CA ASN A 125 -2.35 8.93 11.46
C ASN A 125 -1.20 8.06 11.98
N LEU A 126 -1.32 6.73 11.86
CA LEU A 126 -0.28 5.80 12.27
C LEU A 126 1.01 6.04 11.50
N PHE A 127 0.94 6.11 10.17
CA PHE A 127 2.14 6.30 9.36
C PHE A 127 2.74 7.69 9.50
N THR A 128 1.92 8.72 9.69
CA THR A 128 2.41 10.08 10.00
C THR A 128 3.15 10.14 11.33
N ALA A 129 2.70 9.38 12.33
CA ALA A 129 3.34 9.35 13.64
C ALA A 129 4.63 8.51 13.66
N GLU A 130 4.71 7.45 12.85
CA GLU A 130 5.74 6.41 12.97
C GLU A 130 6.76 6.39 11.85
N LEU A 131 6.50 7.05 10.72
CA LEU A 131 7.41 7.14 9.58
C LEU A 131 7.93 8.56 9.42
N THR A 132 9.19 8.69 9.01
CA THR A 132 9.86 9.99 8.80
C THR A 132 9.40 10.71 7.55
N GLU A 133 8.84 9.97 6.58
CA GLU A 133 8.49 10.53 5.29
C GLU A 133 7.06 11.09 5.27
N PRO A 134 6.89 12.37 4.89
CA PRO A 134 5.56 12.95 4.73
C PRO A 134 4.93 12.38 3.45
N TYR A 135 3.83 11.63 3.60
CA TYR A 135 3.03 11.16 2.49
C TYR A 135 1.75 11.98 2.33
N SER A 136 1.41 12.30 1.08
CA SER A 136 0.12 12.93 0.77
C SER A 136 -1.03 11.93 0.94
N SER A 137 -2.25 12.43 1.18
CA SER A 137 -3.47 11.60 1.20
C SER A 137 -3.64 10.77 -0.07
N PHE A 138 -3.26 11.33 -1.23
CA PHE A 138 -3.27 10.64 -2.52
C PHE A 138 -2.37 9.40 -2.57
N THR A 139 -1.24 9.41 -1.85
CA THR A 139 -0.34 8.25 -1.80
C THR A 139 -1.06 7.05 -1.18
N TYR A 140 -1.77 7.26 -0.07
CA TYR A 140 -2.53 6.21 0.57
C TYR A 140 -3.68 5.71 -0.31
N GLN A 141 -4.38 6.64 -0.98
CA GLN A 141 -5.48 6.34 -1.90
C GLN A 141 -5.03 5.45 -3.07
N TYR A 142 -3.88 5.74 -3.66
CA TYR A 142 -3.28 4.90 -4.70
C TYR A 142 -3.13 3.44 -4.25
N PHE A 143 -2.69 3.18 -3.02
CA PHE A 143 -2.57 1.82 -2.49
C PHE A 143 -3.93 1.19 -2.23
N VAL A 144 -4.83 1.87 -1.50
CA VAL A 144 -6.09 1.26 -1.07
C VAL A 144 -7.08 1.04 -2.22
N PHE A 145 -7.02 1.85 -3.29
CA PHE A 145 -7.85 1.63 -4.48
C PHE A 145 -7.23 0.63 -5.45
N GLY A 146 -5.90 0.61 -5.55
CA GLY A 146 -5.21 -0.35 -6.41
C GLY A 146 -5.21 -1.77 -5.85
N TRP A 147 -4.91 -1.91 -4.56
CA TRP A 147 -4.67 -3.18 -3.89
C TRP A 147 -5.29 -3.20 -2.48
N PRO A 148 -6.62 -3.03 -2.35
CA PRO A 148 -7.29 -3.05 -1.04
C PRO A 148 -7.01 -4.35 -0.26
N ASP A 149 -6.83 -5.46 -0.98
CA ASP A 149 -6.49 -6.77 -0.41
C ASP A 149 -5.06 -6.85 0.13
N LEU A 150 -4.16 -5.95 -0.28
CA LEU A 150 -2.79 -5.82 0.25
C LEU A 150 -2.63 -4.65 1.22
N CYS A 151 -3.73 -3.97 1.56
CA CYS A 151 -3.81 -3.00 2.63
C CYS A 151 -4.45 -3.67 3.84
N ILE A 152 -3.65 -3.94 4.88
CA ILE A 152 -4.07 -4.76 6.03
C ILE A 152 -3.98 -3.92 7.29
N THR A 153 -5.05 -3.95 8.09
CA THR A 153 -5.10 -3.40 9.44
C THR A 153 -5.06 -4.54 10.45
N ALA A 154 -4.16 -4.46 11.44
CA ALA A 154 -4.12 -5.37 12.57
C ALA A 154 -4.94 -4.80 13.73
N PHE A 155 -5.76 -5.66 14.34
CA PHE A 155 -6.51 -5.37 15.55
C PHE A 155 -5.93 -6.15 16.73
N GLY A 156 -5.91 -5.55 17.91
CA GLY A 156 -5.37 -6.13 19.13
C GLY A 156 -6.37 -6.04 20.29
N VAL A 157 -6.42 -7.10 21.10
CA VAL A 157 -7.19 -7.18 22.35
C VAL A 157 -6.33 -7.84 23.42
N GLU A 158 -6.41 -7.32 24.65
CA GLU A 158 -5.89 -8.01 25.83
C GLU A 158 -7.05 -8.73 26.55
N SER A 159 -6.92 -10.03 26.78
CA SER A 159 -7.96 -10.86 27.41
C SER A 159 -7.35 -12.15 27.97
N GLU A 160 -7.88 -12.68 29.08
CA GLU A 160 -7.42 -13.94 29.67
C GLU A 160 -7.80 -15.17 28.84
N THR A 161 -8.85 -15.06 28.04
CA THR A 161 -9.37 -16.13 27.18
C THR A 161 -9.48 -15.65 25.75
N LYS A 162 -9.47 -16.58 24.78
CA LYS A 162 -9.65 -16.25 23.36
C LYS A 162 -10.96 -15.46 23.17
N PRO A 163 -10.92 -14.21 22.69
CA PRO A 163 -12.12 -13.42 22.48
C PRO A 163 -12.99 -14.04 21.37
N ASP A 164 -14.30 -13.81 21.47
CA ASP A 164 -15.20 -14.10 20.37
C ASP A 164 -14.92 -13.17 19.17
N ASN A 165 -15.21 -13.63 17.95
CA ASN A 165 -14.96 -12.84 16.74
C ASN A 165 -15.82 -11.56 16.67
N SER A 166 -16.91 -11.45 17.44
CA SER A 166 -17.71 -10.22 17.56
C SER A 166 -17.04 -9.11 18.38
N VAL A 167 -16.00 -9.42 19.15
CA VAL A 167 -15.27 -8.43 19.95
C VAL A 167 -14.54 -7.45 19.04
N VAL A 168 -14.78 -6.16 19.26
CA VAL A 168 -14.09 -5.07 18.56
C VAL A 168 -12.77 -4.79 19.28
N GLY A 169 -11.65 -5.04 18.61
CA GLY A 169 -10.33 -4.70 19.12
C GLY A 169 -9.89 -3.28 18.78
N GLU A 170 -8.77 -2.88 19.37
CA GLU A 170 -8.09 -1.65 18.98
C GLU A 170 -7.32 -1.86 17.69
N LYS A 171 -7.21 -0.85 16.83
CA LYS A 171 -6.30 -0.89 15.67
C LYS A 171 -4.87 -0.65 16.14
N VAL A 172 -3.97 -1.59 15.87
CA VAL A 172 -2.63 -1.65 16.49
C VAL A 172 -1.48 -1.69 15.49
N GLY A 173 -1.78 -1.82 14.21
CA GLY A 173 -0.78 -1.75 13.14
C GLY A 173 -1.44 -1.75 11.77
N ALA A 174 -0.69 -1.32 10.77
CA ALA A 174 -1.12 -1.38 9.39
C ALA A 174 0.06 -1.64 8.45
N VAL A 175 -0.24 -2.19 7.28
CA VAL A 175 0.67 -2.32 6.15
C VAL A 175 -0.09 -1.97 4.87
N VAL A 176 0.55 -1.20 4.00
CA VAL A 176 0.04 -0.90 2.65
C VAL A 176 1.10 -1.31 1.64
N SER A 177 0.63 -2.00 0.60
CA SER A 177 1.50 -2.67 -0.35
C SER A 177 0.86 -2.72 -1.73
N ARG A 178 1.67 -3.03 -2.74
CA ARG A 178 1.20 -3.18 -4.13
C ARG A 178 1.90 -4.30 -4.85
N VAL A 179 1.35 -4.70 -5.98
CA VAL A 179 1.97 -5.64 -6.91
C VAL A 179 1.97 -5.06 -8.31
N THR A 180 3.12 -5.13 -9.00
CA THR A 180 3.28 -4.61 -10.37
C THR A 180 4.19 -5.49 -11.20
N ARG A 181 3.97 -5.47 -12.52
CA ARG A 181 4.82 -6.12 -13.50
C ARG A 181 5.38 -5.04 -14.43
N LYS A 182 6.69 -5.06 -14.69
CA LYS A 182 7.38 -4.02 -15.49
C LYS A 182 7.21 -4.16 -17.01
N GLY A 183 6.52 -5.20 -17.47
CA GLY A 183 6.33 -5.54 -18.87
C GLY A 183 6.05 -7.04 -19.06
N ALA A 184 5.62 -7.42 -20.25
CA ALA A 184 5.39 -8.83 -20.59
C ALA A 184 6.65 -9.68 -20.34
N GLY A 185 6.48 -10.88 -19.76
CA GLY A 185 7.58 -11.78 -19.42
C GLY A 185 8.45 -11.35 -18.23
N MET A 186 8.27 -10.15 -17.68
CA MET A 186 9.01 -9.71 -16.49
C MET A 186 8.38 -10.26 -15.19
N PRO A 187 9.20 -10.45 -14.14
CA PRO A 187 8.70 -10.89 -12.84
C PRO A 187 7.56 -9.99 -12.33
N LEU A 188 6.51 -10.60 -11.78
CA LEU A 188 5.51 -9.90 -10.97
C LEU A 188 6.12 -9.63 -9.60
N ARG A 189 6.13 -8.36 -9.18
CA ARG A 189 6.87 -7.90 -8.01
C ARG A 189 5.92 -7.31 -6.99
N GLY A 190 5.95 -7.85 -5.79
CA GLY A 190 5.36 -7.25 -4.61
C GLY A 190 6.23 -6.14 -4.05
N TYR A 191 5.61 -5.06 -3.60
CA TYR A 191 6.27 -3.95 -2.93
C TYR A 191 5.59 -3.67 -1.60
N VAL A 192 6.30 -3.87 -0.50
CA VAL A 192 5.85 -3.46 0.84
C VAL A 192 6.23 -1.99 1.02
N ALA A 193 5.25 -1.10 0.88
CA ALA A 193 5.51 0.32 0.77
C ALA A 193 5.69 0.98 2.14
N MET A 194 4.74 0.74 3.04
CA MET A 194 4.74 1.31 4.38
C MET A 194 4.14 0.28 5.33
N PHE A 195 4.75 0.14 6.51
CA PHE A 195 4.15 -0.61 7.61
C PHE A 195 4.58 -0.01 8.93
N ALA A 196 3.71 -0.09 9.93
CA ALA A 196 3.96 0.42 11.27
C ALA A 196 3.10 -0.33 12.28
N VAL A 197 3.58 -0.33 13.53
CA VAL A 197 2.89 -0.92 14.68
C VAL A 197 2.88 0.12 15.79
N VAL A 198 1.73 0.32 16.41
CA VAL A 198 1.55 1.23 17.55
C VAL A 198 2.53 0.84 18.66
N PRO A 199 3.23 1.80 19.30
CA PRO A 199 4.30 1.51 20.27
C PRO A 199 3.95 0.49 21.36
N LYS A 200 2.76 0.57 21.95
CA LYS A 200 2.31 -0.34 23.02
C LYS A 200 2.10 -1.79 22.58
N PHE A 201 1.96 -2.06 21.28
CA PHE A 201 1.82 -3.40 20.71
C PHE A 201 3.13 -3.93 20.08
N ARG A 202 4.26 -3.25 20.32
CA ARG A 202 5.58 -3.71 19.89
C ARG A 202 6.14 -4.76 20.86
N GLY A 203 7.11 -5.53 20.39
CA GLY A 203 7.77 -6.57 21.19
C GLY A 203 7.15 -7.97 21.06
N TYR A 204 5.93 -8.07 20.51
CA TYR A 204 5.22 -9.34 20.30
C TYR A 204 5.29 -9.85 18.85
N ARG A 205 6.37 -9.51 18.14
CA ARG A 205 6.61 -9.89 16.73
C ARG A 205 5.51 -9.48 15.72
N LEU A 206 4.62 -8.55 16.09
CA LEU A 206 3.51 -8.10 15.23
C LEU A 206 4.00 -7.55 13.87
N GLY A 207 5.09 -6.78 13.86
CA GLY A 207 5.67 -6.30 12.60
C GLY A 207 6.11 -7.43 11.67
N SER A 208 6.76 -8.46 12.21
CA SER A 208 7.15 -9.64 11.42
C SER A 208 5.92 -10.37 10.89
N ARG A 209 4.86 -10.49 11.70
CA ARG A 209 3.61 -11.15 11.29
C ARG A 209 2.89 -10.39 10.18
N LEU A 210 2.78 -9.06 10.29
CA LEU A 210 2.18 -8.22 9.25
C LEU A 210 2.92 -8.37 7.91
N VAL A 211 4.25 -8.26 7.93
CA VAL A 211 5.06 -8.41 6.71
C VAL A 211 4.96 -9.83 6.14
N SER A 212 4.99 -10.86 7.00
CA SER A 212 4.85 -12.26 6.57
C SER A 212 3.49 -12.51 5.92
N LEU A 213 2.41 -12.04 6.53
CA LEU A 213 1.06 -12.12 5.99
C LEU A 213 0.97 -11.45 4.61
N THR A 214 1.51 -10.24 4.47
CA THR A 214 1.56 -9.55 3.17
C THR A 214 2.35 -10.33 2.13
N VAL A 215 3.47 -10.96 2.51
CA VAL A 215 4.26 -11.82 1.61
C VAL A 215 3.46 -13.03 1.16
N GLU A 216 2.70 -13.68 2.05
CA GLU A 216 1.84 -14.82 1.68
C GLU A 216 0.74 -14.42 0.71
N LEU A 217 0.10 -13.26 0.92
CA LEU A 217 -0.88 -12.73 -0.03
C LEU A 217 -0.22 -12.41 -1.40
N MET A 218 0.98 -11.84 -1.40
CA MET A 218 1.74 -11.61 -2.64
C MET A 218 2.11 -12.91 -3.35
N ARG A 219 2.46 -13.96 -2.60
CA ARG A 219 2.71 -15.30 -3.13
C ARG A 219 1.45 -15.88 -3.77
N ALA A 220 0.30 -15.78 -3.10
CA ALA A 220 -0.99 -16.22 -3.63
C ALA A 220 -1.40 -15.44 -4.89
N LYS A 221 -1.01 -14.16 -5.00
CA LYS A 221 -1.15 -13.36 -6.24
C LYS A 221 -0.16 -13.73 -7.34
N GLY A 222 0.71 -14.71 -7.11
CA GLY A 222 1.67 -15.22 -8.09
C GLY A 222 2.94 -14.36 -8.23
N CYS A 223 3.24 -13.50 -7.25
CA CYS A 223 4.48 -12.72 -7.27
C CYS A 223 5.70 -13.64 -7.30
N ASP A 224 6.70 -13.27 -8.09
CA ASP A 224 7.98 -13.95 -8.18
C ASP A 224 8.95 -13.46 -7.09
N GLU A 225 8.79 -12.19 -6.70
CA GLU A 225 9.62 -11.55 -5.68
C GLU A 225 8.85 -10.46 -4.92
N VAL A 226 9.31 -10.17 -3.71
CA VAL A 226 8.86 -9.05 -2.87
C VAL A 226 10.06 -8.18 -2.56
N TYR A 227 9.91 -6.86 -2.61
CA TYR A 227 10.98 -5.93 -2.25
C TYR A 227 10.45 -4.77 -1.40
N LEU A 228 11.39 -4.11 -0.73
CA LEU A 228 11.17 -2.90 0.07
C LEU A 228 12.48 -2.13 0.26
N GLU A 229 12.39 -0.91 0.76
CA GLU A 229 13.52 -0.11 1.19
C GLU A 229 13.41 0.25 2.67
N THR A 230 14.55 0.35 3.35
CA THR A 230 14.62 0.85 4.73
C THR A 230 15.91 1.65 4.93
N PRO A 231 15.93 2.65 5.83
CA PRO A 231 17.16 3.37 6.15
C PRO A 231 18.23 2.41 6.64
N THR A 232 19.48 2.65 6.23
CA THR A 232 20.64 1.83 6.66
C THR A 232 20.87 1.88 8.17
N SER A 233 20.43 2.95 8.83
CA SER A 233 20.47 3.15 10.28
C SER A 233 19.35 2.42 11.03
N ASN A 234 18.30 1.94 10.36
CA ASN A 234 17.16 1.28 11.01
C ASN A 234 17.46 -0.20 11.31
N VAL A 235 18.34 -0.43 12.29
CA VAL A 235 18.83 -1.76 12.68
C VAL A 235 17.67 -2.71 13.03
N ARG A 236 16.60 -2.19 13.66
CA ARG A 236 15.42 -2.97 14.04
C ARG A 236 14.66 -3.50 12.82
N ALA A 237 14.37 -2.63 11.85
CA ALA A 237 13.70 -3.04 10.62
C ALA A 237 14.59 -3.98 9.79
N LEU A 238 15.89 -3.69 9.69
CA LEU A 238 16.84 -4.57 9.03
C LEU A 238 16.85 -5.98 9.65
N GLY A 239 16.97 -6.10 10.97
CA GLY A 239 16.93 -7.39 11.65
C GLY A 239 15.62 -8.13 11.40
N LEU A 240 14.48 -7.42 11.42
CA LEU A 240 13.18 -7.99 11.09
C LEU A 240 13.16 -8.58 9.68
N TYR A 241 13.55 -7.82 8.66
CA TYR A 241 13.47 -8.26 7.27
C TYR A 241 14.45 -9.39 6.96
N LEU A 242 15.68 -9.31 7.47
CA LEU A 242 16.69 -10.36 7.30
C LEU A 242 16.20 -11.69 7.94
N ASN A 243 15.57 -11.63 9.12
CA ASN A 243 14.99 -12.81 9.76
C ASN A 243 13.80 -13.41 8.99
N LEU A 244 13.13 -12.61 8.16
CA LEU A 244 12.09 -13.08 7.24
C LEU A 244 12.66 -13.64 5.92
N GLY A 245 13.99 -13.71 5.78
CA GLY A 245 14.66 -14.25 4.60
C GLY A 245 14.88 -13.24 3.48
N PHE A 246 14.60 -11.95 3.70
CA PHE A 246 14.97 -10.94 2.71
C PHE A 246 16.50 -10.79 2.66
N ALA A 247 17.05 -10.62 1.46
CA ALA A 247 18.45 -10.28 1.26
C ALA A 247 18.62 -8.80 0.90
N LYS A 248 19.70 -8.18 1.35
CA LYS A 248 20.12 -6.85 0.87
C LYS A 248 20.55 -6.98 -0.60
N THR A 249 19.90 -6.25 -1.50
CA THR A 249 20.16 -6.36 -2.95
C THR A 249 20.70 -5.09 -3.59
N LYS A 250 20.47 -3.91 -2.99
CA LYS A 250 20.97 -2.66 -3.55
C LYS A 250 21.15 -1.59 -2.48
N TYR A 251 22.29 -0.90 -2.52
CA TYR A 251 22.53 0.33 -1.77
C TYR A 251 21.99 1.54 -2.54
N LEU A 252 21.33 2.45 -1.84
CA LEU A 252 20.66 3.62 -2.40
C LEU A 252 21.16 4.88 -1.67
N PRO A 253 22.18 5.56 -2.21
CA PRO A 253 22.74 6.74 -1.55
C PRO A 253 21.77 7.93 -1.59
N ARG A 254 21.63 8.65 -0.47
CA ARG A 254 20.79 9.85 -0.30
C ARG A 254 19.36 9.64 -0.82
N TYR A 255 18.75 8.53 -0.42
CA TYR A 255 17.46 8.08 -0.92
C TYR A 255 16.28 8.82 -0.30
N TYR A 256 16.33 9.05 1.02
CA TYR A 256 15.27 9.72 1.77
C TYR A 256 15.39 11.24 1.69
N LEU A 257 14.32 11.95 2.11
CA LEU A 257 14.27 13.42 2.03
C LEU A 257 15.31 14.11 2.90
N ASP A 258 15.68 13.48 4.02
CA ASP A 258 16.75 13.91 4.93
C ASP A 258 18.16 13.57 4.41
N HIS A 259 18.27 13.06 3.18
CA HIS A 259 19.50 12.58 2.55
C HIS A 259 20.12 11.35 3.21
N SER A 260 19.40 10.65 4.09
CA SER A 260 19.87 9.37 4.62
C SER A 260 19.88 8.29 3.54
N ASP A 261 20.82 7.35 3.69
CA ASP A 261 21.01 6.26 2.76
C ASP A 261 20.03 5.12 3.06
N ALA A 262 19.52 4.49 2.01
CA ALA A 262 18.64 3.34 2.11
C ALA A 262 19.33 2.06 1.59
N VAL A 263 18.80 0.93 2.04
CA VAL A 263 19.09 -0.36 1.42
C VAL A 263 17.78 -0.97 0.91
N ARG A 264 17.80 -1.43 -0.34
CA ARG A 264 16.74 -2.25 -0.90
C ARG A 264 16.95 -3.69 -0.47
N LEU A 265 15.92 -4.28 0.10
CA LEU A 265 15.86 -5.69 0.41
C LEU A 265 14.89 -6.40 -0.55
N LYS A 266 15.17 -7.67 -0.83
CA LYS A 266 14.33 -8.51 -1.68
C LYS A 266 14.20 -9.92 -1.11
N LEU A 267 13.01 -10.48 -1.19
CA LEU A 267 12.70 -11.89 -0.96
C LEU A 267 12.23 -12.48 -2.30
N TRP A 268 12.85 -13.58 -2.72
CA TRP A 268 12.39 -14.35 -3.89
C TRP A 268 11.38 -15.39 -3.43
N LEU A 269 10.24 -15.48 -4.12
CA LEU A 269 9.14 -16.39 -3.77
C LEU A 269 9.11 -17.64 -4.64
N LYS A 270 9.82 -17.62 -5.77
CA LYS A 270 10.05 -18.76 -6.63
C LYS A 270 11.54 -19.09 -6.66
N ASP A 271 11.84 -20.37 -6.77
CA ASP A 271 13.20 -20.86 -6.90
C ASP A 271 13.87 -20.23 -8.13
N ALA A 272 15.14 -19.85 -7.99
CA ALA A 272 15.94 -19.34 -9.10
C ALA A 272 16.25 -20.43 -10.16
N ILE A 273 16.02 -21.70 -9.82
CA ILE A 273 16.27 -22.87 -10.66
C ILE A 273 14.92 -23.52 -10.97
N PRO A 274 14.47 -23.55 -12.24
CA PRO A 274 13.30 -24.32 -12.61
C PRO A 274 13.51 -25.80 -12.24
N LYS A 275 12.55 -26.42 -11.57
CA LYS A 275 12.58 -27.88 -11.36
C LYS A 275 12.65 -28.54 -12.73
N SER A 276 13.66 -29.39 -12.95
CA SER A 276 13.79 -30.17 -14.19
C SER A 276 12.49 -30.93 -14.43
N VAL A 277 11.84 -30.69 -15.55
CA VAL A 277 10.68 -31.49 -15.97
C VAL A 277 11.19 -32.93 -16.16
N PRO A 278 10.61 -33.94 -15.50
CA PRO A 278 10.98 -35.31 -15.78
C PRO A 278 10.67 -35.60 -17.25
N GLU A 279 11.70 -35.96 -18.02
CA GLU A 279 11.53 -36.48 -19.38
C GLU A 279 10.56 -37.66 -19.32
N THR A 280 9.38 -37.48 -19.90
CA THR A 280 8.46 -38.59 -20.16
C THR A 280 9.21 -39.62 -20.99
N ALA A 281 9.43 -40.79 -20.41
CA ALA A 281 10.05 -41.93 -21.05
C ALA A 281 9.35 -42.23 -22.39
N SER A 282 10.09 -42.02 -23.46
CA SER A 282 9.81 -42.63 -24.76
C SER A 282 9.99 -44.14 -24.62
N THR A 283 8.89 -44.86 -24.44
CA THR A 283 8.82 -46.30 -24.71
C THR A 283 7.69 -46.56 -25.68
N ALA A 284 7.98 -46.38 -26.97
CA ALA A 284 7.26 -47.04 -28.04
C ALA A 284 8.22 -48.05 -28.68
N GLY A 285 8.38 -49.20 -28.01
CA GLY A 285 8.76 -50.43 -28.70
C GLY A 285 7.51 -50.94 -29.41
N VAL A 286 7.55 -51.03 -30.73
CA VAL A 286 6.62 -51.88 -31.47
C VAL A 286 7.45 -52.92 -32.22
N GLU A 287 7.23 -54.15 -31.77
CA GLU A 287 7.78 -55.41 -32.25
C GLU A 287 7.46 -55.66 -33.72
N LYS A 288 8.39 -56.37 -34.36
CA LYS A 288 8.25 -56.98 -35.68
C LYS A 288 7.15 -58.05 -35.68
N ALA A 289 6.39 -58.10 -36.76
CA ALA A 289 5.87 -59.34 -37.35
C ALA A 289 6.22 -59.34 -38.84
#